data_AF-A0A800BZL4-F1
#
_entry.id   AF-A0A800BZL4-F1
#
_cell.length_a   1.000
_cell.length_b   1.000
_cell.length_c   1.000
_cell.angle_alpha   90.00
_cell.angle_beta   90.00
_cell.angle_gamma   90.00
#
_symmetry.space_group_name_H-M   'P 1'
#
loop_
_entity.id
_entity.type
_entity.pdbx_description
1 polymer ?
#
loop_
_entity_poly.entity_id
_entity_poly.type
_entity_poly.pdbx_seq_one_letter_code
_entity_poly.pdbx_strand_id
1 'polypeptide(L)'
;DWLKNPYFIQFQKQKTKYEKGQVLMVARLDGPDPATVKRVITDSLAAEKKGLTGIAYFDARWPKPEDDKKLSGYALYDNAIHVAAEVTERVLPVVLNQEDALFQDGEAPDAALYCGWYSLAKYQDAFEWQQGAVAYHIASAECTTLKKKGSQVWCKRLLEDGVAATIGPVGEPYVQGFPFPQLFFGLLLDGDFSLVEAYYLSLPFISWKMVLIGDPLYQPFKGRGVLP
;
A
#
# COMPACT_ATOMS: atom_id res chain seq x y z
N ASP A 1 -14.80 -0.66 18.02
CA ASP A 1 -15.84 -0.65 16.96
C ASP A 1 -15.29 -0.20 15.63
N TRP A 2 -15.85 -0.72 14.53
CA TRP A 2 -15.56 -0.30 13.16
C TRP A 2 -16.20 1.07 12.88
N LEU A 3 -15.37 2.10 12.71
CA LEU A 3 -15.82 3.44 12.36
C LEU A 3 -15.58 3.67 10.88
N LYS A 4 -16.67 3.72 10.10
CA LYS A 4 -16.62 4.00 8.66
C LYS A 4 -15.90 5.31 8.39
N ASN A 5 -15.00 5.29 7.43
CA ASN A 5 -14.27 6.46 6.98
C ASN A 5 -15.15 7.34 6.07
N PRO A 6 -15.42 8.61 6.41
CA PRO A 6 -16.19 9.52 5.54
C PRO A 6 -15.45 9.89 4.24
N TYR A 7 -14.13 9.71 4.18
CA TYR A 7 -13.33 9.95 2.97
C TYR A 7 -13.33 8.77 2.01
N PHE A 8 -13.64 7.55 2.46
CA PHE A 8 -13.59 6.38 1.60
C PHE A 8 -14.53 6.54 0.39
N ILE A 9 -14.01 6.39 -0.82
CA ILE A 9 -14.73 6.74 -2.05
C ILE A 9 -16.00 5.88 -2.22
N GLN A 10 -15.99 4.63 -1.77
CA GLN A 10 -17.17 3.77 -1.89
C GLN A 10 -18.24 4.05 -0.81
N PHE A 11 -17.95 4.88 0.20
CA PHE A 11 -18.88 5.25 1.27
C PHE A 11 -19.49 6.65 1.10
N GLN A 12 -19.24 7.37 0.00
CA GLN A 12 -19.66 8.77 -0.17
C GLN A 12 -21.18 9.01 -0.05
N LYS A 13 -22.02 8.00 -0.31
CA LYS A 13 -23.48 8.08 -0.16
C LYS A 13 -23.99 7.54 1.18
N GLN A 14 -23.11 7.06 2.05
CA GLN A 14 -23.46 6.43 3.32
C GLN A 14 -23.35 7.43 4.47
N LYS A 15 -24.26 7.33 5.45
CA LYS A 15 -24.14 8.08 6.69
C LYS A 15 -23.03 7.47 7.56
N THR A 16 -22.06 8.28 7.94
CA THR A 16 -20.96 7.94 8.86
C THR A 16 -21.16 8.60 10.22
N LYS A 17 -20.42 8.14 11.24
CA LYS A 17 -20.46 8.75 12.59
C LYS A 17 -19.82 10.14 12.62
N TYR A 18 -18.77 10.33 11.82
CA TYR A 18 -18.04 11.59 11.68
C TYR A 18 -18.13 12.08 10.25
N GLU A 19 -18.16 13.39 10.07
CA GLU A 19 -18.08 14.06 8.77
C GLU A 19 -16.62 14.29 8.37
N LYS A 20 -16.37 14.57 7.08
CA LYS A 20 -15.00 14.79 6.54
C LYS A 20 -14.23 15.84 7.35
N GLY A 21 -14.84 17.00 7.61
CA GLY A 21 -14.20 18.09 8.37
C GLY A 21 -13.91 17.78 9.85
N GLN A 22 -14.38 16.64 10.37
CA GLN A 22 -14.11 16.19 11.74
C GLN A 22 -13.00 15.13 11.81
N VAL A 23 -12.47 14.68 10.67
CA VAL A 23 -11.46 13.63 10.59
C VAL A 23 -10.16 14.24 10.05
N LEU A 24 -9.11 14.16 10.86
CA LEU A 24 -7.76 14.51 10.44
C LEU A 24 -7.11 13.31 9.74
N MET A 25 -6.52 13.56 8.56
CA MET A 25 -5.72 12.56 7.85
C MET A 25 -4.33 12.47 8.49
N VAL A 26 -3.92 11.25 8.86
CA VAL A 26 -2.67 11.02 9.59
C VAL A 26 -1.85 9.90 8.95
N ALA A 27 -0.55 10.16 8.78
CA ALA A 27 0.49 9.17 8.54
C ALA A 27 1.49 9.17 9.70
N ARG A 28 2.28 8.10 9.84
CA ARG A 28 3.33 8.00 10.85
C ARG A 28 4.71 8.08 10.20
N LEU A 29 5.53 8.99 10.70
CA LEU A 29 6.98 8.93 10.55
C LEU A 29 7.54 8.04 11.67
N ASP A 30 7.40 6.72 11.50
CA ASP A 30 7.86 5.69 12.44
C ASP A 30 8.59 4.57 11.69
N GLY A 31 9.34 3.74 12.39
CA GLY A 31 10.15 2.70 11.78
C GLY A 31 10.94 1.88 12.80
N PRO A 32 11.83 0.99 12.34
CA PRO A 32 12.69 0.19 13.22
C PRO A 32 13.66 1.06 14.03
N ASP A 33 14.12 2.18 13.47
CA ASP A 33 15.06 3.10 14.10
C ASP A 33 14.97 4.53 13.51
N PRO A 34 15.61 5.54 14.15
CA PRO A 34 15.60 6.91 13.64
C PRO A 34 16.28 7.11 12.29
N ALA A 35 17.23 6.25 11.90
CA ALA A 35 17.93 6.38 10.63
C ALA A 35 16.99 6.02 9.46
N THR A 36 16.20 4.96 9.63
CA THR A 36 15.17 4.54 8.69
C THR A 36 14.10 5.60 8.52
N VAL A 37 13.64 6.23 9.61
CA VAL A 37 12.65 7.34 9.52
C VAL A 37 13.22 8.53 8.75
N LYS A 38 14.48 8.90 8.99
CA LYS A 38 15.13 9.97 8.21
C LYS A 38 15.24 9.60 6.73
N ARG A 39 15.60 8.34 6.44
CA ARG A 39 15.72 7.81 5.07
C ARG A 39 14.38 7.89 4.34
N VAL A 40 13.29 7.44 4.97
CA VAL A 40 11.91 7.58 4.45
C VAL A 40 11.61 9.01 3.99
N ILE A 41 11.93 10.02 4.82
CA ILE A 41 11.71 11.43 4.48
C ILE A 41 12.59 11.85 3.30
N THR A 42 13.89 11.53 3.33
CA THR A 42 14.82 11.93 2.26
C THR A 42 14.51 11.24 0.93
N ASP A 43 14.10 9.97 0.96
CA ASP A 43 13.73 9.20 -0.22
C ASP A 43 12.43 9.73 -0.83
N SER A 44 11.45 10.07 0.00
CA SER A 44 10.20 10.72 -0.45
C SER A 44 10.51 12.04 -1.16
N LEU A 45 11.29 12.93 -0.53
CA LEU A 45 11.68 14.22 -1.13
C LEU A 45 12.53 14.07 -2.40
N ALA A 46 13.37 13.03 -2.49
CA ALA A 46 14.18 12.77 -3.67
C ALA A 46 13.31 12.26 -4.83
N ALA A 47 12.39 11.35 -4.54
CA ALA A 47 11.46 10.80 -5.52
C ALA A 47 10.44 11.84 -5.99
N GLU A 48 9.97 12.78 -5.16
CA GLU A 48 9.11 13.88 -5.65
C GLU A 48 9.82 14.78 -6.65
N LYS A 49 11.12 15.01 -6.49
CA LYS A 49 11.91 15.87 -7.40
C LYS A 49 12.19 15.19 -8.74
N LYS A 50 12.41 13.88 -8.73
CA LYS A 50 12.79 13.10 -9.92
C LYS A 50 11.60 12.40 -10.59
N GLY A 51 10.52 12.23 -9.83
CA GLY A 51 9.45 11.27 -10.05
C GLY A 51 9.89 9.83 -9.78
N LEU A 52 9.00 9.02 -9.21
CA LEU A 52 9.25 7.59 -8.97
C LEU A 52 9.14 6.78 -10.28
N THR A 53 10.21 6.10 -10.68
CA THR A 53 10.23 5.19 -11.84
C THR A 53 10.61 3.79 -11.41
N GLY A 54 10.28 2.79 -12.22
CA GLY A 54 10.61 1.38 -11.98
C GLY A 54 9.45 0.49 -12.41
N ILE A 55 9.42 -0.72 -11.88
CA ILE A 55 8.41 -1.74 -12.17
C ILE A 55 7.47 -1.86 -10.97
N ALA A 56 6.17 -1.99 -11.25
CA ALA A 56 5.16 -2.28 -10.24
C ALA A 56 4.88 -3.77 -10.19
N TYR A 57 5.05 -4.38 -9.01
CA TYR A 57 4.87 -5.80 -8.79
C TYR A 57 3.58 -6.07 -8.01
N PHE A 58 2.69 -6.85 -8.59
CA PHE A 58 1.43 -7.23 -7.96
C PHE A 58 1.41 -8.74 -7.78
N ASP A 59 1.17 -9.17 -6.55
CA ASP A 59 1.24 -10.57 -6.13
C ASP A 59 -0.17 -11.04 -5.75
N ALA A 60 -0.95 -11.34 -6.79
CA ALA A 60 -2.20 -12.04 -6.64
C ALA A 60 -1.90 -13.53 -6.50
N ARG A 61 -2.69 -14.23 -5.68
CA ARG A 61 -2.49 -15.65 -5.39
C ARG A 61 -3.35 -16.55 -6.27
N TRP A 62 -4.36 -15.97 -6.89
CA TRP A 62 -5.33 -16.70 -7.70
C TRP A 62 -5.44 -16.08 -9.09
N PRO A 63 -5.83 -16.88 -10.09
CA PRO A 63 -6.21 -16.36 -11.40
C PRO A 63 -7.33 -15.32 -11.27
N LYS A 64 -7.31 -14.33 -12.16
CA LYS A 64 -8.38 -13.34 -12.23
C LYS A 64 -9.74 -14.05 -12.41
N PRO A 65 -10.76 -13.76 -11.57
CA PRO A 65 -12.07 -14.37 -11.71
C PRO A 65 -12.77 -13.93 -13.00
N GLU A 66 -13.54 -14.85 -13.62
CA GLU A 66 -14.35 -14.56 -14.82
C GLU A 66 -15.56 -13.67 -14.51
N ASP A 67 -16.14 -13.78 -13.32
CA ASP A 67 -17.26 -12.94 -12.84
C ASP A 67 -16.90 -12.30 -11.49
N ASP A 68 -16.87 -10.98 -11.46
CA ASP A 68 -16.49 -10.18 -10.29
C ASP A 68 -17.70 -9.66 -9.48
N LYS A 69 -18.93 -9.88 -9.95
CA LYS A 69 -20.14 -9.24 -9.39
C LYS A 69 -20.50 -9.65 -7.96
N LYS A 70 -19.97 -10.78 -7.47
CA LYS A 70 -20.32 -11.37 -6.16
C LYS A 70 -19.11 -11.69 -5.28
N LEU A 71 -17.94 -11.14 -5.60
CA LEU A 71 -16.75 -11.40 -4.82
C LEU A 71 -16.87 -10.79 -3.42
N SER A 72 -16.34 -11.50 -2.42
CA SER A 72 -16.28 -11.03 -1.04
C SER A 72 -15.03 -11.58 -0.33
N GLY A 73 -14.68 -10.97 0.81
CA GLY A 73 -13.54 -11.41 1.61
C GLY A 73 -12.24 -11.43 0.80
N TYR A 74 -11.50 -12.54 0.89
CA TYR A 74 -10.23 -12.68 0.20
C TYR A 74 -10.33 -12.60 -1.32
N ALA A 75 -11.35 -13.22 -1.94
CA ALA A 75 -11.48 -13.22 -3.40
C ALA A 75 -11.72 -11.81 -3.97
N LEU A 76 -12.41 -10.95 -3.20
CA LEU A 76 -12.59 -9.54 -3.57
C LEU A 76 -11.26 -8.77 -3.52
N TYR A 77 -10.44 -9.02 -2.50
CA TYR A 77 -9.16 -8.33 -2.33
C TYR A 77 -8.07 -8.85 -3.25
N ASP A 78 -8.06 -10.14 -3.55
CA ASP A 78 -7.20 -10.72 -4.56
C ASP A 78 -7.54 -10.13 -5.95
N ASN A 79 -8.83 -10.14 -6.35
CA ASN A 79 -9.25 -9.46 -7.59
C ASN A 79 -8.91 -7.96 -7.61
N ALA A 80 -8.94 -7.30 -6.45
CA ALA A 80 -8.52 -5.91 -6.35
C ALA A 80 -7.03 -5.68 -6.66
N ILE A 81 -6.16 -6.67 -6.41
CA ILE A 81 -4.74 -6.66 -6.83
C ILE A 81 -4.64 -6.76 -8.36
N HIS A 82 -5.43 -7.63 -9.00
CA HIS A 82 -5.50 -7.69 -10.47
C HIS A 82 -5.91 -6.35 -11.08
N VAL A 83 -6.94 -5.71 -10.53
CA VAL A 83 -7.38 -4.40 -11.03
C VAL A 83 -6.34 -3.30 -10.75
N ALA A 84 -5.58 -3.41 -9.64
CA ALA A 84 -4.47 -2.49 -9.37
C ALA A 84 -3.36 -2.62 -10.43
N ALA A 85 -3.03 -3.84 -10.85
CA ALA A 85 -2.11 -4.10 -11.95
C ALA A 85 -2.58 -3.42 -13.25
N GLU A 86 -3.83 -3.65 -13.66
CA GLU A 86 -4.42 -3.07 -14.87
C GLU A 86 -4.44 -1.54 -14.89
N VAL A 87 -4.73 -0.91 -13.75
CA VAL A 87 -4.68 0.56 -13.63
C VAL A 87 -3.23 1.06 -13.71
N THR A 88 -2.30 0.32 -13.10
CA THR A 88 -0.89 0.72 -13.02
C THR A 88 -0.16 0.60 -14.36
N GLU A 89 -0.53 -0.37 -15.20
CA GLU A 89 0.04 -0.58 -16.55
C GLU A 89 -0.05 0.64 -17.46
N ARG A 90 -0.96 1.57 -17.15
CA ARG A 90 -1.11 2.84 -17.90
C ARG A 90 0.02 3.83 -17.62
N VAL A 91 0.77 3.63 -16.54
CA VAL A 91 1.75 4.59 -16.00
C VAL A 91 3.13 3.98 -15.83
N LEU A 92 3.20 2.73 -15.37
CA LEU A 92 4.45 2.00 -15.12
C LEU A 92 4.41 0.62 -15.77
N PRO A 93 5.57 0.05 -16.12
CA PRO A 93 5.68 -1.39 -16.35
C PRO A 93 5.14 -2.18 -15.15
N VAL A 94 4.44 -3.27 -15.42
CA VAL A 94 3.83 -4.12 -14.38
C VAL A 94 4.25 -5.57 -14.56
N VAL A 95 4.48 -6.24 -13.44
CA VAL A 95 4.57 -7.70 -13.35
C VAL A 95 3.51 -8.17 -12.37
N LEU A 96 2.60 -9.01 -12.86
CA LEU A 96 1.53 -9.61 -12.07
C LEU A 96 1.83 -11.11 -11.87
N ASN A 97 2.05 -11.51 -10.63
CA ASN A 97 1.99 -12.90 -10.23
C ASN A 97 0.52 -13.29 -9.94
N GLN A 98 0.11 -14.46 -10.39
CA GLN A 98 -1.22 -15.04 -10.17
C GLN A 98 -1.15 -16.46 -9.58
N GLU A 99 0.04 -16.85 -9.10
CA GLU A 99 0.34 -18.17 -8.55
C GLU A 99 0.39 -18.11 -7.02
N ASP A 100 0.24 -19.28 -6.37
CA ASP A 100 0.26 -19.37 -4.91
C ASP A 100 1.63 -19.02 -4.27
N ALA A 101 2.71 -19.16 -5.03
CA ALA A 101 4.06 -18.83 -4.60
C ALA A 101 4.31 -17.33 -4.72
N LEU A 102 4.90 -16.72 -3.68
CA LEU A 102 5.33 -15.32 -3.73
C LEU A 102 6.48 -15.15 -4.72
N PHE A 103 6.76 -13.91 -5.15
CA PHE A 103 8.02 -13.58 -5.83
C PHE A 103 9.23 -14.04 -5.01
N GLN A 104 10.24 -14.58 -5.68
CA GLN A 104 11.47 -15.10 -5.09
C GLN A 104 12.65 -14.13 -5.30
N ASP A 105 13.77 -14.42 -4.65
CA ASP A 105 15.00 -13.63 -4.75
C ASP A 105 15.41 -13.38 -6.21
N GLY A 106 15.67 -12.11 -6.55
CA GLY A 106 16.01 -11.66 -7.89
C GLY A 106 14.86 -11.58 -8.90
N GLU A 107 13.62 -11.93 -8.53
CA GLU A 107 12.47 -11.88 -9.45
C GLU A 107 11.84 -10.50 -9.57
N ALA A 108 12.13 -9.57 -8.64
CA ALA A 108 11.58 -8.23 -8.67
C ALA A 108 12.65 -7.11 -8.68
N PRO A 109 13.47 -7.02 -9.74
CA PRO A 109 14.39 -5.89 -9.92
C PRO A 109 13.65 -4.57 -10.14
N ASP A 110 14.31 -3.45 -9.83
CA ASP A 110 13.81 -2.09 -10.05
C ASP A 110 12.38 -1.84 -9.51
N ALA A 111 12.05 -2.41 -8.35
CA ALA A 111 10.72 -2.36 -7.77
C ALA A 111 10.36 -0.94 -7.27
N ALA A 112 9.36 -0.32 -7.92
CA ALA A 112 8.83 0.98 -7.54
C ALA A 112 7.56 0.87 -6.69
N LEU A 113 6.66 -0.06 -7.05
CA LEU A 113 5.41 -0.30 -6.33
C LEU A 113 5.26 -1.78 -6.04
N TYR A 114 4.65 -2.11 -4.90
CA TYR A 114 4.30 -3.50 -4.59
C TYR A 114 2.98 -3.64 -3.83
N CYS A 115 2.18 -4.64 -4.21
CA CYS A 115 1.11 -5.15 -3.37
C CYS A 115 0.94 -6.65 -3.51
N GLY A 116 0.82 -7.34 -2.39
CA GLY A 116 0.58 -8.78 -2.34
C GLY A 116 -0.18 -9.19 -1.09
N TRP A 117 -0.41 -10.49 -0.93
CA TRP A 117 -1.07 -11.01 0.27
C TRP A 117 -0.63 -12.42 0.68
N TYR A 118 -0.88 -12.75 1.96
CA TYR A 118 -0.53 -14.01 2.65
C TYR A 118 0.97 -14.23 2.90
N SER A 119 1.36 -15.17 3.77
CA SER A 119 2.71 -15.28 4.38
C SER A 119 2.94 -14.32 5.56
N LEU A 120 2.04 -14.43 6.55
CA LEU A 120 2.06 -13.68 7.81
C LEU A 120 3.44 -13.74 8.50
N ALA A 121 3.98 -12.57 8.83
CA ALA A 121 5.24 -12.35 9.53
C ALA A 121 6.47 -13.02 8.89
N LYS A 122 6.37 -13.35 7.60
CA LYS A 122 7.38 -14.04 6.80
C LYS A 122 7.60 -13.24 5.52
N TYR A 123 8.24 -12.09 5.68
CA TYR A 123 8.72 -11.29 4.57
C TYR A 123 9.58 -12.13 3.62
N GLN A 124 9.33 -11.96 2.32
CA GLN A 124 10.12 -12.57 1.26
C GLN A 124 10.95 -11.48 0.60
N ASP A 125 12.28 -11.61 0.68
CA ASP A 125 13.21 -10.66 0.11
C ASP A 125 13.40 -10.96 -1.38
N ALA A 126 12.52 -10.40 -2.20
CA ALA A 126 12.49 -10.62 -3.65
C ALA A 126 12.84 -9.36 -4.47
N PHE A 127 12.92 -8.20 -3.80
CA PHE A 127 12.78 -6.89 -4.42
C PHE A 127 14.06 -6.07 -4.34
N GLU A 128 14.49 -5.53 -5.48
CA GLU A 128 15.48 -4.46 -5.51
C GLU A 128 14.73 -3.11 -5.57
N TRP A 129 14.56 -2.47 -4.41
CA TRP A 129 13.70 -1.29 -4.29
C TRP A 129 14.30 -0.04 -4.91
N GLN A 130 13.48 0.65 -5.71
CA GLN A 130 13.76 2.00 -6.19
C GLN A 130 13.62 3.02 -5.06
N GLN A 131 14.43 4.08 -5.10
CA GLN A 131 14.37 5.16 -4.12
C GLN A 131 12.98 5.82 -4.16
N GLY A 132 12.28 5.81 -3.02
CA GLY A 132 10.91 6.32 -2.92
C GLY A 132 9.82 5.27 -3.13
N ALA A 133 10.17 3.99 -3.24
CA ALA A 133 9.20 2.92 -3.46
C ALA A 133 8.07 2.91 -2.41
N VAL A 134 6.88 2.50 -2.86
CA VAL A 134 5.69 2.35 -2.02
C VAL A 134 5.20 0.92 -2.10
N ALA A 135 5.12 0.24 -0.96
CA ALA A 135 4.81 -1.17 -0.92
C ALA A 135 3.91 -1.49 0.27
N TYR A 136 2.91 -2.35 0.11
CA TYR A 136 2.25 -2.94 1.27
C TYR A 136 1.80 -4.37 1.02
N HIS A 137 1.76 -5.15 2.09
CA HIS A 137 1.43 -6.56 2.04
C HIS A 137 0.24 -6.86 2.95
N ILE A 138 -0.77 -7.54 2.42
CA ILE A 138 -2.01 -7.85 3.15
C ILE A 138 -1.77 -9.09 4.03
N ALA A 139 -1.34 -8.83 5.25
CA ALA A 139 -1.22 -9.80 6.33
C ALA A 139 -1.45 -9.14 7.69
N SER A 140 -1.96 -9.89 8.67
CA SER A 140 -2.33 -9.33 9.97
C SER A 140 -1.12 -8.98 10.86
N ALA A 141 -1.31 -8.10 11.83
CA ALA A 141 -0.30 -7.72 12.83
C ALA A 141 1.09 -7.26 12.33
N GLU A 142 1.28 -6.95 11.04
CA GLU A 142 2.59 -6.63 10.45
C GLU A 142 3.25 -5.36 11.01
N CYS A 143 2.50 -4.45 11.64
CA CYS A 143 3.04 -3.25 12.30
C CYS A 143 3.22 -3.39 13.82
N THR A 144 3.04 -4.59 14.40
CA THR A 144 3.11 -4.78 15.87
C THR A 144 4.53 -4.83 16.43
N THR A 145 5.52 -5.12 15.59
CA THR A 145 6.89 -5.44 16.04
C THR A 145 7.98 -4.66 15.29
N LEU A 146 7.68 -3.47 14.76
CA LEU A 146 8.61 -2.63 13.98
C LEU A 146 9.99 -2.47 14.65
N LYS A 147 10.01 -2.23 15.97
CA LYS A 147 11.22 -1.97 16.76
C LYS A 147 11.84 -3.24 17.35
N LYS A 148 11.20 -4.40 17.19
CA LYS A 148 11.72 -5.67 17.72
C LYS A 148 12.87 -6.16 16.84
N LYS A 149 14.04 -6.35 17.45
CA LYS A 149 15.22 -6.93 16.77
C LYS A 149 14.86 -8.31 16.18
N GLY A 150 15.27 -8.55 14.94
CA GLY A 150 15.09 -9.82 14.23
C GLY A 150 13.66 -10.14 13.78
N SER A 151 12.69 -9.22 13.98
CA SER A 151 11.33 -9.43 13.45
C SER A 151 11.34 -9.46 11.91
N GLN A 152 10.57 -10.38 11.33
CA GLN A 152 10.44 -10.60 9.89
C GLN A 152 9.08 -10.18 9.34
N VAL A 153 8.35 -9.33 10.08
CA VAL A 153 7.11 -8.73 9.61
C VAL A 153 7.34 -7.84 8.40
N TRP A 154 6.44 -7.90 7.42
CA TRP A 154 6.54 -7.23 6.14
C TRP A 154 6.78 -5.73 6.30
N CYS A 155 5.99 -5.04 7.13
CA CYS A 155 6.15 -3.59 7.30
C CYS A 155 7.53 -3.19 7.84
N LYS A 156 8.11 -4.00 8.73
CA LYS A 156 9.46 -3.73 9.23
C LYS A 156 10.49 -3.96 8.13
N ARG A 157 10.43 -5.11 7.46
CA ARG A 157 11.43 -5.52 6.47
C ARG A 157 11.39 -4.64 5.23
N LEU A 158 10.21 -4.31 4.71
CA LEU A 158 10.04 -3.30 3.65
C LEU A 158 10.75 -1.98 4.01
N LEU A 159 10.54 -1.47 5.23
CA LEU A 159 11.22 -0.26 5.70
C LEU A 159 12.73 -0.46 5.89
N GLU A 160 13.20 -1.62 6.34
CA GLU A 160 14.65 -1.87 6.46
C GLU A 160 15.31 -1.93 5.07
N ASP A 161 14.62 -2.51 4.09
CA ASP A 161 15.17 -2.83 2.77
C ASP A 161 15.02 -1.71 1.74
N GLY A 162 14.40 -0.57 2.11
CA GLY A 162 14.48 0.68 1.32
C GLY A 162 13.16 1.33 0.94
N VAL A 163 12.02 0.70 1.24
CA VAL A 163 10.70 1.26 0.96
C VAL A 163 10.49 2.57 1.74
N ALA A 164 9.95 3.58 1.06
CA ALA A 164 9.68 4.89 1.64
C ALA A 164 8.30 4.98 2.30
N ALA A 165 7.32 4.17 1.85
CA ALA A 165 6.01 4.10 2.47
C ALA A 165 5.42 2.69 2.48
N THR A 166 4.81 2.31 3.60
CA THR A 166 4.07 1.05 3.76
C THR A 166 2.80 1.23 4.58
N ILE A 167 1.83 0.36 4.32
CA ILE A 167 0.58 0.27 5.08
C ILE A 167 0.58 -1.06 5.81
N GLY A 168 0.14 -1.06 7.07
CA GLY A 168 0.02 -2.32 7.80
C GLY A 168 -0.79 -2.24 9.06
N PRO A 169 -1.28 -3.39 9.55
CA PRO A 169 -2.10 -3.42 10.73
C PRO A 169 -1.30 -3.57 12.03
N VAL A 170 -1.70 -2.86 13.09
CA VAL A 170 -1.16 -2.99 14.46
C VAL A 170 -1.84 -4.11 15.27
N GLY A 171 -2.45 -5.09 14.59
CA GLY A 171 -3.08 -6.28 15.15
C GLY A 171 -3.91 -6.98 14.07
N GLU A 172 -4.92 -7.78 14.41
CA GLU A 172 -5.81 -8.42 13.40
C GLU A 172 -6.84 -7.45 12.80
N PRO A 173 -6.74 -7.05 11.51
CA PRO A 173 -7.66 -6.10 10.89
C PRO A 173 -8.83 -6.79 10.16
N TYR A 174 -8.78 -8.10 9.89
CA TYR A 174 -9.50 -8.74 8.79
C TYR A 174 -9.20 -8.09 7.42
N VAL A 175 -9.42 -8.83 6.33
CA VAL A 175 -9.07 -8.36 4.99
C VAL A 175 -9.78 -7.05 4.62
N GLN A 176 -11.05 -6.88 5.03
CA GLN A 176 -11.83 -5.66 4.77
C GLN A 176 -11.37 -4.41 5.53
N GLY A 177 -10.40 -4.54 6.44
CA GLY A 177 -9.78 -3.40 7.10
C GLY A 177 -8.75 -2.69 6.23
N PHE A 178 -8.14 -3.40 5.26
CA PHE A 178 -7.09 -2.84 4.42
C PHE A 178 -7.65 -1.81 3.43
N PRO A 179 -6.82 -0.85 3.00
CA PRO A 179 -7.10 -0.10 1.79
C PRO A 179 -7.26 -1.02 0.57
N PHE A 180 -8.21 -0.69 -0.28
CA PHE A 180 -8.40 -1.38 -1.55
C PHE A 180 -7.22 -1.09 -2.51
N PRO A 181 -6.46 -2.11 -2.95
CA PRO A 181 -5.27 -1.92 -3.79
C PRO A 181 -5.48 -1.02 -5.01
N GLN A 182 -6.48 -1.32 -5.83
CA GLN A 182 -6.76 -0.57 -7.06
C GLN A 182 -7.11 0.91 -6.79
N LEU A 183 -7.75 1.20 -5.65
CA LEU A 183 -8.03 2.58 -5.27
C LEU A 183 -6.76 3.27 -4.77
N PHE A 184 -6.01 2.63 -3.89
CA PHE A 184 -4.79 3.22 -3.32
C PHE A 184 -3.75 3.53 -4.40
N PHE A 185 -3.39 2.55 -5.22
CA PHE A 185 -2.39 2.75 -6.28
C PHE A 185 -2.91 3.65 -7.39
N GLY A 186 -4.19 3.52 -7.78
CA GLY A 186 -4.80 4.42 -8.77
C GLY A 186 -4.73 5.89 -8.35
N LEU A 187 -5.07 6.20 -7.11
CA LEU A 187 -5.00 7.57 -6.57
C LEU A 187 -3.57 8.07 -6.41
N LEU A 188 -2.62 7.20 -6.08
CA LEU A 188 -1.20 7.56 -5.98
C LEU A 188 -0.63 7.91 -7.36
N LEU A 189 -0.96 7.12 -8.37
CA LEU A 189 -0.52 7.27 -9.76
C LEU A 189 -1.14 8.47 -10.47
N ASP A 190 -2.37 8.83 -10.12
CA ASP A 190 -3.06 10.04 -10.59
C ASP A 190 -2.21 11.30 -10.31
N GLY A 191 -1.52 11.33 -9.16
CA GLY A 191 -0.51 12.33 -8.84
C GLY A 191 -1.06 13.64 -8.27
N ASP A 192 -2.37 13.83 -8.23
CA ASP A 192 -3.02 14.97 -7.57
C ASP A 192 -3.11 14.78 -6.06
N PHE A 193 -3.17 13.53 -5.59
CA PHE A 193 -3.30 13.17 -4.19
C PHE A 193 -1.94 12.89 -3.54
N SER A 194 -1.76 13.39 -2.32
CA SER A 194 -0.69 12.97 -1.43
C SER A 194 -0.90 11.55 -0.92
N LEU A 195 0.18 10.92 -0.44
CA LEU A 195 0.16 9.57 0.12
C LEU A 195 -0.94 9.40 1.19
N VAL A 196 -1.12 10.38 2.08
CA VAL A 196 -2.14 10.30 3.13
C VAL A 196 -3.55 10.42 2.57
N GLU A 197 -3.77 11.22 1.53
CA GLU A 197 -5.06 11.35 0.86
C GLU A 197 -5.41 10.06 0.12
N ALA A 198 -4.47 9.51 -0.66
CA ALA A 198 -4.64 8.22 -1.34
C ALA A 198 -5.00 7.10 -0.34
N TYR A 199 -4.33 7.07 0.82
CA TYR A 199 -4.65 6.14 1.91
C TYR A 199 -6.07 6.35 2.46
N TYR A 200 -6.47 7.56 2.83
CA TYR A 200 -7.80 7.80 3.40
C TYR A 200 -8.93 7.63 2.38
N LEU A 201 -8.71 7.91 1.11
CA LEU A 201 -9.71 7.73 0.06
C LEU A 201 -9.92 6.25 -0.30
N SER A 202 -8.95 5.39 0.00
CA SER A 202 -8.99 3.93 -0.24
C SER A 202 -9.23 3.08 1.02
N LEU A 203 -9.09 3.66 2.22
CA LEU A 203 -9.26 2.98 3.51
C LEU A 203 -10.73 2.95 3.97
N PRO A 204 -11.36 1.78 4.16
CA PRO A 204 -12.78 1.71 4.55
C PRO A 204 -13.08 2.20 5.98
N PHE A 205 -12.16 2.03 6.93
CA PHE A 205 -12.42 2.30 8.35
C PHE A 205 -11.27 3.03 9.07
N ILE A 206 -11.58 4.13 9.75
CA ILE A 206 -10.58 4.98 10.44
C ILE A 206 -10.20 4.51 11.86
N SER A 207 -10.98 3.63 12.48
CA SER A 207 -10.70 3.12 13.83
C SER A 207 -10.02 1.75 13.87
N TRP A 208 -9.87 1.10 12.71
CA TRP A 208 -9.67 -0.33 12.68
C TRP A 208 -8.25 -0.72 12.31
N LYS A 209 -7.38 -0.76 13.32
CA LYS A 209 -6.02 -1.33 13.36
C LYS A 209 -5.05 -1.00 12.21
N MET A 210 -5.41 -0.24 11.19
CA MET A 210 -4.53 0.12 10.08
C MET A 210 -3.72 1.37 10.41
N VAL A 211 -2.45 1.37 10.01
CA VAL A 211 -1.59 2.54 10.02
C VAL A 211 -0.90 2.69 8.68
N LEU A 212 -0.71 3.94 8.27
CA LEU A 212 0.18 4.34 7.19
C LEU A 212 1.51 4.78 7.80
N ILE A 213 2.61 4.27 7.28
CA ILE A 213 3.97 4.71 7.58
C ILE A 213 4.54 5.35 6.31
N GLY A 214 5.01 6.59 6.42
CA GLY A 214 5.52 7.37 5.29
C GLY A 214 5.35 8.87 5.53
N ASP A 215 5.95 9.69 4.68
CA ASP A 215 5.70 11.13 4.67
C ASP A 215 4.26 11.39 4.17
N PRO A 216 3.38 12.00 4.98
CA PRO A 216 1.98 12.21 4.60
C PRO A 216 1.82 13.04 3.33
N LEU A 217 2.77 13.93 3.02
CA LEU A 217 2.70 14.84 1.88
C LEU A 217 3.30 14.25 0.60
N TYR A 218 3.88 13.05 0.67
CA TYR A 218 4.59 12.44 -0.45
C TYR A 218 3.70 12.29 -1.70
N GLN A 219 4.13 12.88 -2.82
CA GLN A 219 3.48 12.80 -4.14
C GLN A 219 4.45 12.30 -5.24
N PRO A 220 4.76 10.99 -5.31
CA PRO A 220 5.78 10.44 -6.22
C PRO A 220 5.53 10.66 -7.71
N PHE A 221 4.26 10.88 -8.10
CA PHE A 221 3.81 10.99 -9.48
C PHE A 221 3.30 12.39 -9.83
N LYS A 222 3.53 13.38 -8.95
CA LYS A 222 3.10 14.77 -9.16
C LYS A 222 3.57 15.30 -10.51
N GLY A 223 2.65 15.92 -11.26
CA GLY A 223 2.97 16.59 -12.51
C GLY A 223 3.34 15.66 -13.66
N ARG A 224 3.18 14.33 -13.52
CA ARG A 224 3.32 13.38 -14.64
C ARG A 224 2.07 13.28 -15.52
N GLY A 225 0.90 13.73 -15.04
CA GLY A 225 -0.32 13.86 -15.84
C GLY A 225 -0.71 12.58 -16.56
N VAL A 226 -0.84 11.47 -15.82
CA VAL A 226 -0.95 10.13 -16.42
C VAL A 226 -2.38 9.58 -16.50
N LEU A 227 -3.36 10.36 -16.05
CA LEU A 227 -4.76 10.15 -16.41
C LEU A 227 -5.28 11.41 -17.12
N PRO A 228 -6.05 11.25 -18.22
CA PRO A 228 -6.63 12.37 -18.95
C PRO A 228 -7.64 13.18 -18.12
#